data_AF-A0A540R463-F1
#
_entry.id   AF-A0A540R463-F1
#
_cell.length_a   1.000
_cell.length_b   1.000
_cell.length_c   1.000
_cell.angle_alpha   90.00
_cell.angle_beta   90.00
_cell.angle_gamma   90.00
#
_symmetry.space_group_name_H-M   'P 1'
#
loop_
_entity.id
_entity.type
_entity.pdbx_description
1 polymer ?
#
loop_
_entity_poly.entity_id
_entity_poly.type
_entity_poly.pdbx_seq_one_letter_code
_entity_poly.pdbx_strand_id
1 'polypeptide(L)' 'NELIHRRSWADVVDVEIATFEWVNWWNESRLHQSLGYRTPAEAEFWEHDPSREIMEIKANA' A
#
# COMPACT_ATOMS: atom_id res chain seq x y z
N ASN A 1 14.53 -3.99 -8.19
CA ASN A 1 14.26 -4.10 -9.63
C ASN A 1 12.95 -4.87 -9.75
N GLU A 2 11.86 -4.21 -10.15
CA GLU A 2 10.57 -4.88 -10.28
C GLU A 2 10.43 -5.47 -11.68
N LEU A 3 10.06 -6.74 -11.77
CA LEU A 3 9.90 -7.42 -13.05
C LEU A 3 8.51 -7.14 -13.60
N ILE A 4 8.40 -6.10 -14.43
CA ILE A 4 7.17 -5.84 -15.19
C ILE A 4 7.18 -6.75 -16.43
N HIS A 5 6.28 -7.73 -16.44
CA HIS A 5 6.11 -8.64 -17.56
C HIS A 5 5.05 -8.09 -18.53
N ARG A 6 5.34 -8.13 -19.82
CA ARG A 6 4.33 -7.86 -20.85
C ARG A 6 3.33 -9.01 -20.90
N ARG A 7 2.04 -8.68 -20.84
CA ARG A 7 0.92 -9.60 -20.96
C ARG A 7 -0.13 -9.03 -21.91
N SER A 8 -0.79 -9.90 -22.67
CA SER A 8 -2.01 -9.59 -23.43
C SER A 8 -3.23 -10.17 -22.71
N TRP A 9 -4.38 -9.51 -22.83
CA TRP A 9 -5.63 -9.88 -22.16
C TRP A 9 -6.69 -10.26 -23.21
N ALA A 10 -7.56 -11.22 -22.89
CA ALA A 10 -8.58 -11.67 -23.82
C ALA A 10 -9.80 -10.75 -23.82
N ASP A 11 -10.17 -10.22 -22.65
CA ASP A 11 -11.25 -9.25 -22.48
C ASP A 11 -10.96 -8.21 -21.37
N VAL A 12 -11.93 -7.33 -21.11
CA VAL A 12 -11.84 -6.28 -20.08
C VAL A 12 -11.94 -6.86 -18.67
N VAL A 13 -12.69 -7.95 -18.48
CA VAL A 13 -12.88 -8.58 -17.17
C VAL A 13 -11.55 -9.14 -16.67
N ASP A 14 -10.75 -9.75 -17.54
CA ASP A 14 -9.41 -10.21 -17.21
C ASP A 14 -8.51 -9.07 -16.70
N VAL A 15 -8.61 -7.89 -17.32
CA VAL A 15 -7.84 -6.69 -16.92
C VAL A 15 -8.31 -6.18 -15.56
N GLU A 16 -9.62 -6.16 -15.32
CA GLU A 16 -10.20 -5.75 -14.04
C GLU A 16 -9.74 -6.66 -12.90
N ILE A 17 -9.81 -7.97 -13.10
CA ILE A 17 -9.32 -8.96 -12.12
C ILE A 17 -7.84 -8.76 -11.84
N ALA A 18 -7.02 -8.69 -12.88
CA ALA A 18 -5.58 -8.52 -12.72
C ALA A 18 -5.20 -7.20 -12.03
N THR A 19 -5.95 -6.13 -12.33
CA THR A 19 -5.75 -4.83 -11.66
C THR A 19 -6.13 -4.94 -10.20
N PHE A 20 -7.26 -5.58 -9.88
CA PHE A 20 -7.68 -5.80 -8.49
C PHE A 20 -6.66 -6.61 -7.71
N GLU A 21 -6.17 -7.72 -8.28
CA GLU A 21 -5.12 -8.54 -7.68
C GLU A 21 -3.83 -7.76 -7.44
N TRP A 22 -3.41 -6.94 -8.42
CA TRP A 22 -2.22 -6.10 -8.30
C TRP A 22 -2.37 -5.04 -7.20
N VAL A 23 -3.50 -4.33 -7.15
CA VAL A 23 -3.79 -3.33 -6.13
C VAL A 23 -3.80 -3.96 -4.74
N ASN A 24 -4.48 -5.10 -4.60
CA ASN A 24 -4.52 -5.83 -3.34
C ASN A 24 -3.12 -6.25 -2.88
N TRP A 25 -2.32 -6.86 -3.77
CA TRP A 25 -0.94 -7.22 -3.44
C TRP A 25 -0.09 -6.01 -3.07
N TRP A 26 -0.20 -4.90 -3.80
CA TRP A 26 0.55 -3.68 -3.53
C TRP A 26 0.22 -3.10 -2.16
N ASN A 27 -1.06 -3.04 -1.80
CA ASN A 27 -1.51 -2.42 -0.55
C ASN A 27 -1.31 -3.32 0.68
N GLU A 28 -1.50 -4.63 0.53
CA GLU A 28 -1.64 -5.54 1.67
C GLU A 28 -0.45 -6.49 1.86
N SER A 29 0.45 -6.62 0.88
CA SER A 29 1.49 -7.66 0.91
C SER A 29 2.86 -7.19 0.45
N ARG A 30 2.94 -6.20 -0.43
CA ARG A 30 4.22 -5.66 -0.89
C ARG A 30 4.83 -4.82 0.23
N LEU A 31 6.08 -5.12 0.58
CA LEU A 31 6.84 -4.33 1.54
C LEU A 31 7.62 -3.22 0.83
N HIS A 32 7.54 -2.01 1.36
CA HIS A 32 8.20 -0.84 0.80
C HIS A 32 9.36 -0.39 1.70
N GLN A 33 10.57 -0.33 1.15
CA GLN A 33 11.75 0.15 1.89
C GLN A 33 11.56 1.58 2.43
N SER A 34 10.93 2.46 1.65
CA SER A 34 10.60 3.83 2.06
C SER A 34 9.59 3.91 3.20
N LEU A 35 8.76 2.88 3.38
CA LEU A 35 7.80 2.78 4.51
C LEU A 35 8.41 2.06 5.72
N GLY A 36 9.71 1.72 5.67
CA GLY A 36 10.38 0.95 6.72
C GLY A 36 10.08 -0.55 6.64
N TYR A 37 9.96 -1.09 5.42
CA TYR A 37 9.57 -2.49 5.18
C TYR A 37 8.19 -2.84 5.74
N ARG A 38 7.24 -1.91 5.58
CA ARG A 38 5.81 -2.10 5.86
C ARG A 38 5.01 -2.05 4.58
N THR A 39 3.80 -2.58 4.63
CA THR A 39 2.82 -2.40 3.55
C THR A 39 2.22 -0.99 3.62
N PRO A 40 1.65 -0.47 2.51
CA PRO A 40 0.90 0.78 2.53
C PRO A 40 -0.23 0.79 3.56
N ALA A 41 -1.03 -0.29 3.64
CA ALA A 41 -2.12 -0.38 4.62
C ALA A 41 -1.63 -0.29 6.07
N GLU A 42 -0.52 -0.95 6.39
CA GLU A 42 0.12 -0.82 7.71
C GLU A 42 0.62 0.61 7.95
N ALA A 43 1.24 1.24 6.96
CA ALA A 43 1.76 2.59 7.09
C ALA A 43 0.64 3.61 7.38
N GLU A 44 -0.47 3.56 6.64
CA GLU A 44 -1.64 4.42 6.86
C GLU A 44 -2.23 4.19 8.26
N PHE A 45 -2.33 2.94 8.71
CA PHE A 45 -2.80 2.62 10.06
C PHE A 45 -1.94 3.29 11.15
N TRP A 46 -0.61 3.28 10.99
CA TRP A 46 0.31 3.90 11.96
C TRP A 46 0.39 5.41 11.85
N GLU A 47 0.15 5.98 10.66
CA GLU A 47 0.12 7.43 10.46
C GLU A 47 -1.17 8.04 11.03
N HIS A 48 -2.28 7.33 10.90
CA HIS A 48 -3.58 7.71 11.47
C HIS A 48 -3.83 7.17 12.89
N ASP A 49 -2.81 6.65 13.58
CA ASP A 49 -2.93 6.27 14.99
C ASP A 49 -3.24 7.53 15.82
N PRO A 50 -4.41 7.61 16.48
CA PRO A 50 -4.79 8.76 17.31
C PRO A 50 -3.77 9.05 18.41
N SER A 51 -3.01 8.04 18.84
CA SER A 51 -1.93 8.19 19.83
C SER A 51 -0.82 9.11 19.31
N ARG A 52 -0.54 9.07 18.01
CA ARG A 52 0.46 9.91 17.36
C ARG A 52 0.01 11.37 17.31
N GLU A 53 -1.24 11.59 16.94
CA GLU A 53 -1.86 12.94 16.92
C GLU A 53 -1.90 13.56 18.32
N ILE A 54 -2.23 12.76 19.35
CA ILE A 54 -2.18 13.19 20.76
C ILE A 54 -0.75 13.54 21.21
N MET A 55 0.25 12.77 20.78
CA MET A 55 1.66 13.06 21.10
C MET A 55 2.14 14.35 20.41
N GLU A 56 1.75 14.59 19.16
CA GLU A 56 2.08 15.82 18.44
C GLU A 56 1.41 17.05 19.05
N ILE A 57 0.14 16.97 19.46
CA ILE A 57 -0.54 18.06 20.16
C ILE A 57 0.17 18.40 21.48
N LYS A 58 0.59 17.38 22.24
CA LYS A 58 1.33 17.58 23.50
C LYS A 58 2.74 18.13 23.32
N ALA A 59 3.40 17.81 22.21
CA ALA A 59 4.76 18.30 21.92
C ALA A 59 4.76 19.75 21.41
N ASN A 60 3.64 20.22 20.85
CA ASN A 60 3.47 21.59 20.33
C ASN A 60 2.75 22.54 21.32
N ALA A 61 2.41 22.06 22.53
CA ALA A 61 1.83 22.84 23.62
C ALA A 61 2.93 23.28 24.60
#